data_AF-A0A178ZGX1-F1
#
_entry.id   AF-A0A178ZGX1-F1
#
_cell.length_a   1.000
_cell.length_b   1.000
_cell.length_c   1.000
_cell.angle_alpha   90.00
_cell.angle_beta   90.00
_cell.angle_gamma   90.00
#
_symmetry.space_group_name_H-M   'P 1'
#
loop_
_entity.id
_entity.type
_entity.pdbx_description
1 polymer ?
#
loop_
_entity_poly.entity_id
_entity_poly.type
_entity_poly.pdbx_seq_one_letter_code
_entity_poly.pdbx_strand_id
1 'polypeptide(L)'
;MAKTPGEAHHLVGRSHSCDHDRLLWKIPEYTPTGHCLSAWDARQNLLGRSAPVSIAPNAKTTRRRLKKRQTDFSIQMDNSSGIDAEGPWFDGVVALKNKEISAVNAQEAKSKEIAIVGAGMAGLMTWLALNQSGMTNLSLIEAAQRLGGRVHTAYFGDPSERQYQEMGPMRFPLSFTSSETNQTIQIQDHRIVFDLAAEVNNLNGNNTNFTVDFIKWYQNSPNGLYYVNGARKPNGQVPTLSEVQANASLLGTTSTQPDDPNLDTLDEDVNAIYNNGSFLDQMARNIYMAHKTFLDQGLGGLGGDDFSEFAYVHNVLGYALNDTFVELGGSGSESFWDNLYESMYFSATDWRTIDGGLTRLPSAFHPLVDNITYMNRKIQRVQYNETTKKVTLQWKAKPLDSTFQNASYDLAVVTVPMPLVRTWRLPAFSYLLQTAIDSYPYSQVCKVALQFQTRFWEHFDKPIYGSCSTTTDIPGIGSICYPSYDINSTGKGVMLASYTSSDDGLRWASIPEDVHVQYVVDAMAEIHGPVVYQQYTGAYNRRCWILDQYETISWASPDIGMRKSFIPAFFNTEQGIIMSGEGTSYTSSWIASALESGVRASVQLLLELGLVDEAKAVTEKWMARWIDV
;
A
#
# COMPACT_ATOMS: atom_id res chain seq x y z
N MET A 1 -46.00 -23.95 -29.85
CA MET A 1 -44.60 -24.17 -29.38
C MET A 1 -43.92 -25.11 -30.35
N ALA A 2 -42.67 -24.84 -30.74
CA ALA A 2 -41.93 -25.66 -31.70
C ALA A 2 -41.68 -27.08 -31.16
N LYS A 3 -42.06 -28.09 -31.95
CA LYS A 3 -41.92 -29.52 -31.67
C LYS A 3 -40.71 -30.15 -32.37
N THR A 4 -40.11 -29.44 -33.33
CA THR A 4 -38.92 -29.87 -34.07
C THR A 4 -37.97 -28.69 -34.28
N PRO A 5 -36.67 -28.92 -34.57
CA PRO A 5 -35.74 -27.86 -34.92
C PRO A 5 -36.16 -27.04 -36.16
N GLY A 6 -36.94 -27.63 -37.07
CA GLY A 6 -37.47 -26.97 -38.26
C GLY A 6 -38.63 -26.01 -37.98
N GLU A 7 -39.27 -26.13 -36.81
CA GLU A 7 -40.32 -25.21 -36.33
C GLU A 7 -39.75 -24.09 -35.44
N ALA A 8 -38.43 -24.08 -35.21
CA ALA A 8 -37.78 -23.02 -34.45
C ALA A 8 -37.77 -21.71 -35.25
N HIS A 9 -38.20 -20.61 -34.62
CA HIS A 9 -38.28 -19.30 -35.26
C HIS A 9 -36.89 -18.81 -35.71
N HIS A 10 -35.85 -19.08 -34.91
CA HIS A 10 -34.45 -18.73 -35.21
C HIS A 10 -33.48 -19.81 -34.72
N LEU A 11 -32.41 -20.06 -35.50
CA LEU A 11 -31.28 -20.87 -35.07
C LEU A 11 -30.30 -19.99 -34.28
N VAL A 12 -30.11 -20.33 -33.00
CA VAL A 12 -29.32 -19.57 -32.02
C VAL A 12 -27.82 -19.84 -32.14
N GLY A 13 -27.44 -21.08 -32.44
CA GLY A 13 -26.06 -21.51 -32.65
C GLY A 13 -25.99 -23.01 -32.97
N ARG A 14 -24.82 -23.47 -33.42
CA ARG A 14 -24.45 -24.89 -33.51
C ARG A 14 -23.02 -25.03 -33.00
N SER A 15 -22.76 -26.00 -32.13
CA SER A 15 -21.41 -26.40 -31.76
C SER A 15 -21.16 -27.83 -32.22
N HIS A 16 -19.91 -28.11 -32.61
CA HIS A 16 -19.44 -29.46 -32.96
C HIS A 16 -18.59 -30.09 -31.85
N SER A 17 -18.27 -29.33 -30.79
CA SER A 17 -17.52 -29.78 -29.60
C SER A 17 -18.23 -29.34 -28.32
N CYS A 18 -18.10 -30.15 -27.28
CA CYS A 18 -18.68 -29.96 -25.96
C CYS A 18 -17.78 -29.12 -25.02
N ASP A 19 -16.62 -28.66 -25.49
CA ASP A 19 -15.53 -28.15 -24.64
C ASP A 19 -15.68 -26.66 -24.31
N HIS A 20 -16.90 -26.12 -24.39
CA HIS A 20 -17.22 -24.73 -24.11
C HIS A 20 -18.37 -24.67 -23.09
N ASP A 21 -18.12 -24.05 -21.93
CA ASP A 21 -19.08 -24.03 -20.82
C ASP A 21 -20.17 -22.93 -20.95
N ARG A 22 -20.03 -22.01 -21.90
CA ARG A 22 -20.95 -20.87 -22.10
C ARG A 22 -21.22 -20.65 -23.60
N LEU A 23 -22.50 -20.60 -23.99
CA LEU A 23 -22.93 -20.26 -25.37
C LEU A 23 -23.40 -18.80 -25.41
N LEU A 24 -22.70 -17.95 -26.17
CA LEU A 24 -23.16 -16.60 -26.45
C LEU A 24 -24.10 -16.61 -27.66
N TRP A 25 -25.36 -16.24 -27.45
CA TRP A 25 -26.33 -16.07 -28.53
C TRP A 25 -26.39 -14.60 -28.98
N LYS A 26 -26.08 -14.34 -30.25
CA LYS A 26 -26.42 -13.07 -30.88
C LYS A 26 -27.88 -13.10 -31.33
N ILE A 27 -28.71 -12.31 -30.67
CA ILE A 27 -30.15 -12.26 -30.92
C ILE A 27 -30.43 -11.32 -32.11
N PRO A 28 -31.07 -11.77 -33.20
CA PRO A 28 -31.54 -10.87 -34.26
C PRO A 28 -32.45 -9.75 -33.71
N GLU A 29 -32.37 -8.54 -34.28
CA GLU A 29 -33.12 -7.35 -33.82
C GLU A 29 -34.66 -7.54 -33.80
N TYR A 30 -35.16 -8.50 -34.59
CA TYR A 30 -36.57 -8.86 -34.70
C TYR A 30 -36.96 -10.09 -33.87
N THR A 31 -36.09 -10.57 -32.98
CA THR A 31 -36.40 -11.75 -32.18
C THR A 31 -37.51 -11.44 -31.19
N PRO A 32 -38.63 -12.17 -31.23
CA PRO A 32 -39.73 -11.92 -30.33
C PRO A 32 -39.33 -12.24 -28.88
N THR A 33 -39.70 -11.34 -27.97
CA THR A 33 -39.49 -11.49 -26.52
C THR A 33 -40.50 -12.46 -25.91
N GLY A 34 -40.16 -13.15 -24.81
CA GLY A 34 -41.08 -14.06 -24.13
C GLY A 34 -41.17 -15.47 -24.75
N HIS A 35 -40.15 -15.89 -25.52
CA HIS A 35 -40.06 -17.23 -26.08
C HIS A 35 -38.99 -18.08 -25.36
N CYS A 36 -39.15 -19.41 -25.41
CA CYS A 36 -38.21 -20.36 -24.81
C CYS A 36 -37.03 -20.69 -25.74
N LEU A 37 -35.85 -20.90 -25.18
CA LEU A 37 -34.71 -21.52 -25.85
C LEU A 37 -34.83 -23.04 -25.77
N SER A 38 -34.52 -23.75 -26.85
CA SER A 38 -34.45 -25.21 -26.86
C SER A 38 -33.20 -25.70 -27.56
N ALA A 39 -32.46 -26.58 -26.90
CA ALA A 39 -31.27 -27.25 -27.43
C ALA A 39 -31.65 -28.61 -27.99
N TRP A 40 -31.08 -28.96 -29.15
CA TRP A 40 -31.37 -30.19 -29.86
C TRP A 40 -30.08 -30.86 -30.29
N ASP A 41 -30.02 -32.20 -30.25
CA ASP A 41 -28.87 -32.94 -30.75
C ASP A 41 -28.87 -33.07 -32.29
N ALA A 42 -27.81 -33.66 -32.85
CA ALA A 42 -27.68 -33.88 -34.29
C ALA A 42 -28.75 -34.83 -34.87
N ARG A 43 -29.43 -35.61 -34.04
CA ARG A 43 -30.53 -36.51 -34.39
C ARG A 43 -31.90 -35.87 -34.17
N GLN A 44 -31.95 -34.58 -33.83
CA GLN A 44 -33.15 -33.80 -33.54
C GLN A 44 -33.90 -34.22 -32.27
N ASN A 45 -33.22 -34.79 -31.28
CA ASN A 45 -33.79 -34.99 -29.94
C ASN A 45 -33.65 -33.72 -29.11
N LEU A 46 -34.68 -33.39 -28.32
CA LEU A 46 -34.64 -32.24 -27.41
C LEU A 46 -33.73 -32.57 -26.22
N LEU A 47 -32.67 -31.78 -26.04
CA LEU A 47 -31.72 -31.92 -24.93
C LEU A 47 -32.11 -31.11 -23.71
N GLY A 48 -32.80 -29.98 -23.91
CA GLY A 48 -33.21 -29.10 -22.82
C GLY A 48 -33.96 -27.86 -23.31
N ARG A 49 -34.77 -27.26 -22.44
CA ARG A 49 -35.56 -26.07 -22.76
C ARG A 49 -35.60 -25.10 -21.57
N SER A 50 -35.45 -23.80 -21.84
CA SER A 50 -35.52 -22.74 -20.83
C SER A 50 -36.96 -22.32 -20.54
N ALA A 51 -37.16 -21.60 -19.43
CA ALA A 51 -38.33 -20.72 -19.27
C ALA A 51 -38.35 -19.62 -20.36
N PRO A 52 -39.49 -18.94 -20.60
CA PRO A 52 -39.56 -17.79 -21.50
C PRO A 52 -38.51 -16.73 -21.17
N VAL A 53 -37.75 -16.30 -22.19
CA VAL A 53 -36.66 -15.33 -22.03
C VAL A 53 -37.10 -13.97 -22.56
N SER A 54 -36.97 -12.93 -21.74
CA SER A 54 -37.20 -11.54 -22.13
C SER A 54 -35.94 -10.93 -22.75
N ILE A 55 -36.06 -10.31 -23.92
CA ILE A 55 -34.95 -9.73 -24.67
C ILE A 55 -35.14 -8.22 -24.78
N ALA A 56 -34.14 -7.43 -24.36
CA ALA A 56 -34.11 -5.97 -24.49
C ALA A 56 -33.44 -5.53 -25.82
N PRO A 57 -33.98 -4.53 -26.54
CA PRO A 57 -33.41 -4.09 -27.81
C PRO A 57 -32.32 -3.02 -27.61
N ASN A 58 -31.12 -3.20 -28.18
CA ASN A 58 -30.35 -2.07 -28.71
C ASN A 58 -29.23 -2.43 -29.71
N ALA A 59 -28.82 -1.39 -30.44
CA ALA A 59 -28.37 -1.40 -31.83
C ALA A 59 -26.84 -1.45 -32.08
N LYS A 60 -26.52 -1.84 -33.33
CA LYS A 60 -25.32 -1.57 -34.17
C LYS A 60 -24.12 -2.53 -34.16
N THR A 61 -24.19 -3.42 -35.17
CA THR A 61 -23.14 -3.81 -36.16
C THR A 61 -21.79 -4.36 -35.72
N THR A 62 -21.55 -5.66 -36.00
CA THR A 62 -20.21 -6.21 -36.27
C THR A 62 -20.27 -7.57 -36.97
N ARG A 63 -19.65 -7.69 -38.16
CA ARG A 63 -19.39 -8.99 -38.83
C ARG A 63 -17.99 -9.11 -39.46
N ARG A 64 -17.00 -8.33 -39.00
CA ARG A 64 -15.63 -8.37 -39.56
C ARG A 64 -14.50 -8.65 -38.55
N ARG A 65 -14.78 -9.03 -37.29
CA ARG A 65 -13.75 -9.11 -36.22
C ARG A 65 -13.27 -10.52 -35.80
N LEU A 66 -13.76 -11.59 -36.40
CA LEU A 66 -13.55 -12.96 -35.87
C LEU A 66 -12.15 -13.58 -36.05
N LYS A 67 -11.13 -12.84 -36.51
CA LYS A 67 -9.75 -13.35 -36.67
C LYS A 67 -8.68 -12.65 -35.82
N LYS A 68 -9.07 -11.78 -34.87
CA LYS A 68 -8.17 -11.00 -34.01
C LYS A 68 -8.44 -11.29 -32.53
N ARG A 69 -8.40 -12.56 -32.12
CA ARG A 69 -9.01 -13.06 -30.86
C ARG A 69 -8.00 -13.45 -29.76
N GLN A 70 -7.11 -12.53 -29.43
CA GLN A 70 -6.43 -12.55 -28.12
C GLN A 70 -6.55 -11.17 -27.45
N THR A 71 -6.54 -10.11 -28.25
CA THR A 71 -6.84 -8.72 -27.85
C THR A 71 -8.33 -8.41 -27.59
N ASP A 72 -9.25 -9.37 -27.77
CA ASP A 72 -10.72 -9.17 -27.69
C ASP A 72 -11.32 -9.68 -26.36
N PHE A 73 -10.49 -10.12 -25.39
CA PHE A 73 -10.92 -10.56 -24.05
C PHE A 73 -10.41 -9.65 -22.91
N SER A 74 -9.26 -9.00 -23.11
CA SER A 74 -8.71 -8.06 -22.15
C SER A 74 -9.65 -6.86 -21.97
N ILE A 75 -9.97 -6.56 -20.72
CA ILE A 75 -10.66 -5.34 -20.33
C ILE A 75 -9.60 -4.39 -19.76
N GLN A 76 -9.38 -3.28 -20.46
CA GLN A 76 -8.50 -2.21 -19.99
C GLN A 76 -9.07 -1.63 -18.70
N MET A 77 -8.22 -1.29 -17.71
CA MET A 77 -8.66 -0.64 -16.48
C MET A 77 -8.58 0.87 -16.61
N ASP A 78 -9.43 1.42 -17.48
CA ASP A 78 -9.49 2.86 -17.76
C ASP A 78 -10.93 3.35 -17.98
N ASN A 79 -11.07 4.64 -18.28
CA ASN A 79 -12.37 5.26 -18.51
C ASN A 79 -13.16 4.61 -19.68
N SER A 80 -12.50 3.89 -20.60
CA SER A 80 -13.19 3.20 -21.70
C SER A 80 -14.01 2.00 -21.22
N SER A 81 -13.62 1.37 -20.11
CA SER A 81 -14.39 0.32 -19.42
C SER A 81 -15.28 0.87 -18.30
N GLY A 82 -15.20 2.17 -18.01
CA GLY A 82 -15.88 2.80 -16.88
C GLY A 82 -15.13 2.62 -15.55
N ILE A 83 -13.83 2.31 -15.59
CA ILE A 83 -12.97 2.21 -14.41
C ILE A 83 -12.18 3.52 -14.29
N ASP A 84 -12.42 4.26 -13.21
CA ASP A 84 -11.68 5.50 -12.94
C ASP A 84 -10.40 5.18 -12.17
N ALA A 85 -9.25 5.23 -12.86
CA ALA A 85 -7.95 5.00 -12.26
C ALA A 85 -7.53 6.10 -11.27
N GLU A 86 -8.12 7.29 -11.32
CA GLU A 86 -7.80 8.39 -10.39
C GLU A 86 -8.74 8.40 -9.18
N GLY A 87 -9.79 7.57 -9.18
CA GLY A 87 -10.79 7.51 -8.14
C GLY A 87 -11.08 6.08 -7.67
N PRO A 88 -12.30 5.78 -7.18
CA PRO A 88 -12.68 4.45 -6.73
C PRO A 88 -12.81 3.47 -7.90
N TRP A 89 -11.67 2.98 -8.40
CA TRP A 89 -11.59 2.10 -9.57
C TRP A 89 -12.44 0.84 -9.44
N PHE A 90 -12.66 0.36 -8.21
CA PHE A 90 -13.45 -0.82 -7.90
C PHE A 90 -14.94 -0.65 -8.26
N ASP A 91 -15.48 0.56 -8.24
CA ASP A 91 -16.88 0.83 -8.65
C ASP A 91 -17.09 0.48 -10.11
N GLY A 92 -16.12 0.84 -10.95
CA GLY A 92 -16.10 0.49 -12.36
C GLY A 92 -16.10 -1.01 -12.58
N VAL A 93 -15.32 -1.76 -11.79
CA VAL A 93 -15.21 -3.23 -11.86
C VAL A 93 -16.53 -3.90 -11.44
N VAL A 94 -17.14 -3.45 -10.35
CA VAL A 94 -18.46 -3.93 -9.90
C VAL A 94 -19.53 -3.61 -10.95
N ALA A 95 -19.49 -2.42 -11.52
CA ALA A 95 -20.41 -1.93 -12.54
C ALA A 95 -20.18 -2.54 -13.93
N LEU A 96 -19.10 -3.31 -14.15
CA LEU A 96 -18.90 -4.06 -15.39
C LEU A 96 -20.11 -4.97 -15.61
N LYS A 97 -21.06 -4.53 -16.42
CA LYS A 97 -22.20 -5.37 -16.83
C LYS A 97 -21.63 -6.57 -17.58
N ASN A 98 -22.44 -7.62 -17.76
CA ASN A 98 -22.16 -8.71 -18.72
C ASN A 98 -22.20 -8.19 -20.17
N LYS A 99 -21.53 -7.06 -20.45
CA LYS A 99 -21.34 -6.42 -21.74
C LYS A 99 -20.45 -7.35 -22.55
N GLU A 100 -21.09 -8.18 -23.35
CA GLU A 100 -20.47 -8.89 -24.49
C GLU A 100 -19.05 -9.42 -24.24
N ILE A 101 -18.81 -10.06 -23.09
CA ILE A 101 -17.55 -10.74 -22.88
C ILE A 101 -17.63 -12.00 -23.74
N SER A 102 -16.80 -12.00 -24.78
CA SER A 102 -16.57 -13.11 -25.69
C SER A 102 -16.31 -14.41 -24.89
N ALA A 103 -16.64 -15.58 -25.46
CA ALA A 103 -16.49 -16.85 -24.77
C ALA A 103 -15.02 -17.08 -24.31
N VAL A 104 -14.75 -16.90 -23.02
CA VAL A 104 -13.46 -17.20 -22.39
C VAL A 104 -13.43 -18.68 -22.03
N ASN A 105 -12.36 -19.36 -22.40
CA ASN A 105 -12.04 -20.66 -21.82
C ASN A 105 -11.42 -20.41 -20.44
N ALA A 106 -12.25 -20.38 -19.39
CA ALA A 106 -11.81 -20.10 -18.03
C ALA A 106 -10.73 -21.09 -17.55
N GLN A 107 -10.79 -22.35 -17.98
CA GLN A 107 -9.77 -23.34 -17.63
C GLN A 107 -8.42 -23.01 -18.27
N GLU A 108 -8.42 -22.64 -19.55
CA GLU A 108 -7.20 -22.20 -20.25
C GLU A 108 -6.63 -20.91 -19.62
N ALA A 109 -7.49 -19.92 -19.34
CA ALA A 109 -7.09 -18.69 -18.68
C ALA A 109 -6.46 -18.95 -17.29
N LYS A 110 -7.06 -19.84 -16.48
CA LYS A 110 -6.54 -20.21 -15.15
C LYS A 110 -5.29 -21.09 -15.19
N SER A 111 -4.97 -21.69 -16.34
CA SER A 111 -3.75 -22.48 -16.53
C SER A 111 -2.50 -21.65 -16.84
N LYS A 112 -2.67 -20.35 -17.08
CA LYS A 112 -1.59 -19.42 -17.41
C LYS A 112 -0.50 -19.36 -16.34
N GLU A 113 0.75 -19.37 -16.78
CA GLU A 113 1.94 -19.28 -15.93
C GLU A 113 2.14 -17.82 -15.50
N ILE A 114 1.96 -17.52 -14.22
CA ILE A 114 2.09 -16.16 -13.69
C ILE A 114 3.30 -16.07 -12.76
N ALA A 115 4.19 -15.11 -13.03
CA ALA A 115 5.23 -14.74 -12.07
C ALA A 115 4.77 -13.57 -11.19
N ILE A 116 5.02 -13.66 -9.90
CA ILE A 116 4.90 -12.55 -8.95
C ILE A 116 6.31 -12.26 -8.46
N VAL A 117 6.85 -11.11 -8.85
CA VAL A 117 8.23 -10.71 -8.53
C VAL A 117 8.21 -9.78 -7.31
N GLY A 118 8.81 -10.25 -6.22
CA GLY A 118 8.75 -9.67 -4.88
C GLY A 118 7.73 -10.38 -4.00
N ALA A 119 8.16 -10.86 -2.84
CA ALA A 119 7.32 -11.46 -1.80
C ALA A 119 7.07 -10.49 -0.64
N GLY A 120 7.01 -9.19 -0.94
CA GLY A 120 6.48 -8.17 -0.04
C GLY A 120 4.96 -8.25 0.10
N MET A 121 4.37 -7.35 0.89
CA MET A 121 2.92 -7.37 1.17
C MET A 121 2.07 -7.28 -0.10
N ALA A 122 2.47 -6.48 -1.10
CA ALA A 122 1.78 -6.42 -2.39
C ALA A 122 1.81 -7.77 -3.13
N GLY A 123 2.98 -8.42 -3.21
CA GLY A 123 3.13 -9.72 -3.87
C GLY A 123 2.40 -10.86 -3.17
N LEU A 124 2.43 -10.89 -1.83
CA LEU A 124 1.66 -11.84 -1.03
C LEU A 124 0.15 -11.65 -1.21
N MET A 125 -0.31 -10.39 -1.26
CA MET A 125 -1.71 -10.06 -1.52
C MET A 125 -2.13 -10.45 -2.95
N THR A 126 -1.27 -10.19 -3.94
CA THR A 126 -1.51 -10.63 -5.32
C THR A 126 -1.63 -12.14 -5.41
N TRP A 127 -0.71 -12.89 -4.78
CA TRP A 127 -0.81 -14.34 -4.73
C TRP A 127 -2.13 -14.79 -4.12
N LEU A 128 -2.51 -14.23 -2.98
CA LEU A 128 -3.71 -14.63 -2.25
C LEU A 128 -4.97 -14.44 -3.12
N ALA A 129 -5.14 -13.27 -3.72
CA ALA A 129 -6.31 -12.95 -4.54
C ALA A 129 -6.39 -13.82 -5.82
N LEU A 130 -5.26 -14.07 -6.48
CA LEU A 130 -5.21 -14.94 -7.66
C LEU A 130 -5.47 -16.40 -7.29
N ASN A 131 -4.87 -16.90 -6.20
CA ASN A 131 -5.08 -18.26 -5.71
C ASN A 131 -6.56 -18.48 -5.33
N GLN A 132 -7.20 -17.51 -4.68
CA GLN A 132 -8.63 -17.56 -4.35
C GLN A 132 -9.55 -17.50 -5.58
N SER A 133 -9.05 -16.97 -6.69
CA SER A 133 -9.74 -16.96 -8.00
C SER A 133 -9.59 -18.29 -8.76
N GLY A 134 -8.83 -19.24 -8.22
CA GLY A 134 -8.57 -20.56 -8.80
C GLY A 134 -7.39 -20.58 -9.77
N MET A 135 -6.54 -19.56 -9.79
CA MET A 135 -5.26 -19.58 -10.50
C MET A 135 -4.30 -20.50 -9.73
N THR A 136 -3.72 -21.49 -10.41
CA THR A 136 -2.88 -22.52 -9.73
C THR A 136 -1.42 -22.51 -10.18
N ASN A 137 -1.11 -21.92 -11.34
CA ASN A 137 0.23 -21.90 -11.91
C ASN A 137 0.96 -20.60 -11.59
N LEU A 138 1.19 -20.38 -10.29
CA LEU A 138 1.80 -19.16 -9.74
C LEU A 138 3.23 -19.44 -9.28
N SER A 139 4.16 -18.55 -9.60
CA SER A 139 5.52 -18.54 -9.06
C SER A 139 5.78 -17.26 -8.29
N LEU A 140 6.07 -17.36 -6.98
CA LEU A 140 6.47 -16.22 -6.17
C LEU A 140 8.01 -16.14 -6.17
N ILE A 141 8.58 -15.00 -6.53
CA ILE A 141 10.03 -14.84 -6.74
C ILE A 141 10.54 -13.80 -5.76
N GLU A 142 11.43 -14.20 -4.84
CA GLU A 142 11.94 -13.33 -3.78
C GLU A 142 13.47 -13.25 -3.84
N ALA A 143 13.99 -12.02 -3.75
CA ALA A 143 15.42 -11.77 -3.81
C ALA A 143 16.13 -12.11 -2.49
N ALA A 144 15.44 -11.95 -1.36
CA ALA A 144 15.94 -12.18 -0.02
C ALA A 144 15.71 -13.63 0.46
N GLN A 145 15.91 -13.83 1.76
CA GLN A 145 15.66 -15.08 2.50
C GLN A 145 14.45 -15.02 3.43
N ARG A 146 13.59 -14.03 3.23
CA ARG A 146 12.38 -13.82 4.02
C ARG A 146 11.27 -13.23 3.17
N LEU A 147 10.04 -13.47 3.59
CA LEU A 147 8.86 -12.78 3.09
C LEU A 147 8.74 -11.38 3.74
N GLY A 148 7.90 -10.53 3.17
CA GLY A 148 7.39 -9.30 3.79
C GLY A 148 8.00 -7.99 3.32
N GLY A 149 9.03 -8.02 2.46
CA GLY A 149 9.65 -6.81 1.92
C GLY A 149 10.06 -5.84 3.03
N ARG A 150 9.58 -4.59 3.03
CA ARG A 150 9.91 -3.59 4.09
C ARG A 150 9.27 -3.84 5.46
N VAL A 151 8.39 -4.83 5.61
CA VAL A 151 7.89 -5.25 6.93
C VAL A 151 8.99 -5.98 7.69
N HIS A 152 9.54 -5.33 8.72
CA HIS A 152 10.71 -5.83 9.44
C HIS A 152 10.68 -5.51 10.93
N THR A 153 10.51 -6.55 11.74
CA THR A 153 10.69 -6.53 13.19
C THR A 153 12.09 -7.04 13.54
N ALA A 154 12.84 -6.31 14.37
CA ALA A 154 14.09 -6.77 14.95
C ALA A 154 13.84 -7.38 16.34
N TYR A 155 14.25 -8.63 16.54
CA TYR A 155 14.13 -9.34 17.82
C TYR A 155 15.49 -9.35 18.55
N PHE A 156 15.46 -9.11 19.85
CA PHE A 156 16.62 -8.98 20.73
C PHE A 156 16.74 -10.19 21.68
N GLY A 157 16.58 -11.39 21.11
CA GLY A 157 16.46 -12.64 21.85
C GLY A 157 15.49 -13.58 21.15
N ASP A 158 14.93 -14.52 21.91
CA ASP A 158 13.86 -15.38 21.42
C ASP A 158 12.59 -14.53 21.20
N PRO A 159 11.91 -14.64 20.03
CA PRO A 159 10.67 -13.91 19.77
C PRO A 159 9.57 -14.10 20.81
N SER A 160 9.54 -15.23 21.51
CA SER A 160 8.58 -15.50 22.59
C SER A 160 8.80 -14.65 23.84
N GLU A 161 10.00 -14.09 24.02
CA GLU A 161 10.32 -13.16 25.11
C GLU A 161 9.85 -11.73 24.80
N ARG A 162 9.29 -11.49 23.61
CA ARG A 162 8.69 -10.20 23.19
C ARG A 162 9.65 -9.00 23.30
N GLN A 163 10.95 -9.22 23.23
CA GLN A 163 11.96 -8.17 23.18
C GLN A 163 12.19 -7.76 21.71
N TYR A 164 11.41 -6.83 21.18
CA TYR A 164 11.50 -6.48 19.75
C TYR A 164 11.25 -5.00 19.42
N GLN A 165 11.68 -4.55 18.26
CA GLN A 165 11.29 -3.24 17.75
C GLN A 165 11.08 -3.24 16.24
N GLU A 166 10.14 -2.41 15.80
CA GLU A 166 9.76 -2.29 14.40
C GLU A 166 10.73 -1.39 13.64
N MET A 167 11.53 -2.02 12.79
CA MET A 167 12.47 -1.35 11.89
C MET A 167 11.81 -0.99 10.54
N GLY A 168 10.65 -1.59 10.24
CA GLY A 168 9.75 -1.25 9.14
C GLY A 168 8.54 -0.41 9.59
N PRO A 169 7.34 -0.63 9.03
CA PRO A 169 6.08 -0.08 9.54
C PRO A 169 5.85 -0.48 11.00
N MET A 170 5.07 0.29 11.75
CA MET A 170 4.95 0.08 13.21
C MET A 170 3.51 -0.11 13.73
N ARG A 171 2.52 0.42 13.01
CA ARG A 171 1.16 0.58 13.50
C ARG A 171 0.17 0.80 12.36
N PHE A 172 -1.12 0.71 12.69
CA PHE A 172 -2.24 0.96 11.78
C PHE A 172 -3.25 1.89 12.48
N PRO A 173 -3.67 2.98 11.83
CA PRO A 173 -4.80 3.77 12.29
C PRO A 173 -6.09 2.95 12.16
N LEU A 174 -7.00 3.09 13.12
CA LEU A 174 -8.28 2.37 13.12
C LEU A 174 -9.47 3.34 13.00
N SER A 175 -9.45 4.41 13.80
CA SER A 175 -10.51 5.41 13.79
C SER A 175 -10.01 6.74 14.31
N PHE A 176 -10.72 7.81 13.93
CA PHE A 176 -10.51 9.15 14.45
C PHE A 176 -11.83 9.76 14.94
N THR A 177 -11.74 10.86 15.68
CA THR A 177 -12.91 11.61 16.14
C THR A 177 -13.06 12.87 15.28
N SER A 178 -14.14 12.95 14.51
CA SER A 178 -14.45 14.08 13.64
C SER A 178 -14.58 15.36 14.46
N SER A 179 -13.85 16.41 14.08
CA SER A 179 -13.95 17.74 14.71
C SER A 179 -15.30 18.42 14.43
N GLU A 180 -15.91 18.12 13.28
CA GLU A 180 -17.20 18.69 12.84
C GLU A 180 -18.39 18.06 13.56
N THR A 181 -18.40 16.73 13.66
CA THR A 181 -19.56 15.97 14.13
C THR A 181 -19.40 15.38 15.52
N ASN A 182 -18.17 15.39 16.07
CA ASN A 182 -17.77 14.69 17.29
C ASN A 182 -18.07 13.18 17.25
N GLN A 183 -18.25 12.61 16.06
CA GLN A 183 -18.47 11.18 15.86
C GLN A 183 -17.14 10.45 15.66
N THR A 184 -17.08 9.20 16.12
CA THR A 184 -15.96 8.31 15.80
C THR A 184 -16.17 7.73 14.41
N ILE A 185 -15.24 7.98 13.50
CA ILE A 185 -15.28 7.50 12.11
C ILE A 185 -14.15 6.49 11.93
N GLN A 186 -14.46 5.34 11.32
CA GLN A 186 -13.47 4.33 10.98
C GLN A 186 -12.66 4.78 9.77
N ILE A 187 -11.36 4.53 9.79
CA ILE A 187 -10.46 4.77 8.66
C ILE A 187 -10.50 3.51 7.80
N GLN A 188 -11.27 3.58 6.72
CA GLN A 188 -11.75 2.39 6.01
C GLN A 188 -10.65 1.70 5.22
N ASP A 189 -9.81 2.42 4.50
CA ASP A 189 -8.77 1.86 3.62
C ASP A 189 -7.76 0.96 4.37
N HIS A 190 -7.52 1.23 5.66
CA HIS A 190 -6.70 0.37 6.53
C HIS A 190 -7.38 -0.94 6.94
N ARG A 191 -8.70 -1.07 6.76
CA ARG A 191 -9.46 -2.28 7.12
C ARG A 191 -8.95 -3.53 6.42
N ILE A 192 -8.42 -3.39 5.20
CA ILE A 192 -7.81 -4.47 4.43
C ILE A 192 -6.71 -5.20 5.20
N VAL A 193 -5.97 -4.51 6.08
CA VAL A 193 -4.91 -5.12 6.90
C VAL A 193 -5.50 -6.09 7.92
N PHE A 194 -6.59 -5.69 8.58
CA PHE A 194 -7.27 -6.50 9.59
C PHE A 194 -8.01 -7.68 8.96
N ASP A 195 -8.67 -7.44 7.81
CA ASP A 195 -9.33 -8.48 7.02
C ASP A 195 -8.32 -9.51 6.51
N LEU A 196 -7.13 -9.07 6.07
CA LEU A 196 -6.06 -9.96 5.65
C LEU A 196 -5.57 -10.85 6.80
N ALA A 197 -5.30 -10.25 7.96
CA ALA A 197 -4.88 -10.97 9.15
C ALA A 197 -5.90 -12.05 9.56
N ALA A 198 -7.19 -11.71 9.57
CA ALA A 198 -8.26 -12.67 9.84
C ALA A 198 -8.30 -13.79 8.81
N GLU A 199 -8.13 -13.46 7.52
CA GLU A 199 -8.12 -14.45 6.44
C GLU A 199 -6.93 -15.42 6.55
N VAL A 200 -5.71 -14.93 6.77
CA VAL A 200 -4.54 -15.81 6.90
C VAL A 200 -4.60 -16.66 8.17
N ASN A 201 -5.17 -16.14 9.26
CA ASN A 201 -5.43 -16.93 10.47
C ASN A 201 -6.38 -18.11 10.16
N ASN A 202 -7.47 -17.82 9.43
CA ASN A 202 -8.43 -18.84 9.01
C ASN A 202 -7.78 -19.89 8.07
N LEU A 203 -7.00 -19.44 7.07
CA LEU A 203 -6.30 -20.34 6.15
C LEU A 203 -5.29 -21.25 6.85
N ASN A 204 -4.68 -20.78 7.94
CA ASN A 204 -3.77 -21.55 8.77
C ASN A 204 -4.49 -22.39 9.85
N GLY A 205 -5.82 -22.47 9.83
CA GLY A 205 -6.61 -23.21 10.83
C GLY A 205 -6.44 -22.68 12.24
N ASN A 206 -6.14 -21.39 12.40
CA ASN A 206 -5.83 -20.72 13.67
C ASN A 206 -4.64 -21.35 14.43
N ASN A 207 -3.64 -21.86 13.69
CA ASN A 207 -2.39 -22.33 14.29
C ASN A 207 -1.64 -21.16 14.96
N THR A 208 -1.43 -21.23 16.27
CA THR A 208 -0.81 -20.20 17.10
C THR A 208 0.59 -19.79 16.66
N ASN A 209 1.31 -20.65 15.93
CA ASN A 209 2.62 -20.31 15.37
C ASN A 209 2.54 -19.26 14.25
N PHE A 210 1.37 -19.13 13.61
CA PHE A 210 1.12 -18.27 12.45
C PHE A 210 -0.04 -17.29 12.67
N THR A 211 -0.57 -17.16 13.91
CA THR A 211 -1.63 -16.19 14.17
C THR A 211 -1.10 -14.77 14.10
N VAL A 212 -1.90 -13.90 13.50
CA VAL A 212 -1.71 -12.46 13.46
C VAL A 212 -2.76 -11.83 14.35
N ASP A 213 -2.34 -11.45 15.56
CA ASP A 213 -3.20 -10.88 16.58
C ASP A 213 -2.84 -9.40 16.80
N PHE A 214 -3.86 -8.55 16.93
CA PHE A 214 -3.65 -7.12 17.11
C PHE A 214 -3.75 -6.73 18.58
N ILE A 215 -2.83 -5.87 19.00
CA ILE A 215 -2.85 -5.19 20.30
C ILE A 215 -2.99 -3.68 20.10
N LYS A 216 -3.35 -2.98 21.17
CA LYS A 216 -3.42 -1.52 21.16
C LYS A 216 -2.03 -0.93 20.92
N TRP A 217 -1.96 0.07 20.05
CA TRP A 217 -0.80 0.94 19.95
C TRP A 217 -1.06 2.25 20.71
N TYR A 218 -0.15 2.63 21.59
CA TYR A 218 -0.22 3.91 22.30
C TYR A 218 0.56 4.93 21.50
N GLN A 219 -0.15 5.78 20.77
CA GLN A 219 0.48 6.80 19.92
C GLN A 219 1.07 7.95 20.73
N ASN A 220 0.33 8.42 21.74
CA ASN A 220 0.67 9.59 22.53
C ASN A 220 0.61 9.28 24.02
N SER A 221 1.45 9.97 24.79
CA SER A 221 1.42 9.96 26.25
C SER A 221 1.62 11.38 26.77
N PRO A 222 0.74 11.89 27.67
CA PRO A 222 0.94 13.19 28.30
C PRO A 222 2.21 13.24 29.18
N ASN A 223 2.78 12.07 29.50
CA ASN A 223 4.02 11.93 30.26
C ASN A 223 5.25 11.80 29.36
N GLY A 224 5.09 11.77 28.02
CA GLY A 224 6.22 11.90 27.10
C GLY A 224 7.05 13.14 27.43
N LEU A 225 8.35 13.08 27.20
CA LEU A 225 9.28 14.14 27.62
C LEU A 225 9.37 15.24 26.56
N TYR A 226 9.58 16.48 27.00
CA TYR A 226 9.80 17.64 26.14
C TYR A 226 11.24 18.15 26.32
N TYR A 227 12.14 17.77 25.42
CA TYR A 227 13.54 18.19 25.43
C TYR A 227 13.89 19.05 24.22
N VAL A 228 13.46 20.30 24.25
CA VAL A 228 13.76 21.31 23.23
C VAL A 228 14.52 22.46 23.89
N ASN A 229 15.57 22.97 23.24
CA ASN A 229 16.40 24.10 23.67
C ASN A 229 16.86 23.99 25.13
N GLY A 230 17.25 22.79 25.55
CA GLY A 230 17.73 22.54 26.90
C GLY A 230 16.64 22.59 27.98
N ALA A 231 15.35 22.47 27.63
CA ALA A 231 14.23 22.54 28.59
C ALA A 231 14.44 21.64 29.82
N ARG A 232 14.41 22.23 31.02
CA ARG A 232 14.62 21.54 32.29
C ARG A 232 13.73 22.15 33.38
N LYS A 233 13.21 21.28 34.25
CA LYS A 233 12.63 21.67 35.53
C LYS A 233 13.71 22.20 36.48
N PRO A 234 13.35 22.93 37.54
CA PRO A 234 14.31 23.43 38.54
C PRO A 234 15.15 22.32 39.21
N ASN A 235 14.64 21.09 39.25
CA ASN A 235 15.36 19.93 39.78
C ASN A 235 16.31 19.26 38.76
N GLY A 236 16.46 19.84 37.56
CA GLY A 236 17.35 19.34 36.51
C GLY A 236 16.78 18.18 35.67
N GLN A 237 15.53 17.78 35.86
CA GLN A 237 14.86 16.77 35.02
C GLN A 237 14.19 17.41 33.81
N VAL A 238 14.03 16.64 32.73
CA VAL A 238 13.21 17.04 31.57
C VAL A 238 11.73 17.11 31.97
N PRO A 239 10.98 18.17 31.62
CA PRO A 239 9.54 18.23 31.88
C PRO A 239 8.77 17.29 30.96
N THR A 240 7.59 16.85 31.39
CA THR A 240 6.64 16.14 30.51
C THR A 240 5.91 17.12 29.59
N LEU A 241 5.35 16.63 28.48
CA LEU A 241 4.49 17.40 27.58
C LEU A 241 3.34 18.08 28.34
N SER A 242 2.67 17.36 29.23
CA SER A 242 1.58 17.91 30.06
C SER A 242 2.05 18.97 31.06
N GLU A 243 3.28 18.88 31.57
CA GLU A 243 3.86 19.91 32.43
C GLU A 243 4.12 21.20 31.65
N VAL A 244 4.67 21.09 30.44
CA VAL A 244 4.90 22.23 29.54
C VAL A 244 3.58 22.87 29.13
N GLN A 245 2.57 22.07 28.78
CA GLN A 245 1.24 22.57 28.43
C GLN A 245 0.59 23.32 29.61
N ALA A 246 0.77 22.85 30.84
CA ALA A 246 0.24 23.51 32.04
C ALA A 246 1.07 24.72 32.48
N ASN A 247 2.34 24.80 32.09
CA ASN A 247 3.26 25.86 32.50
C ASN A 247 4.30 26.15 31.42
N ALA A 248 4.02 27.17 30.59
CA ALA A 248 4.90 27.61 29.51
C ALA A 248 6.30 28.07 29.97
N SER A 249 6.51 28.39 31.26
CA SER A 249 7.85 28.70 31.78
C SER A 249 8.81 27.50 31.78
N LEU A 250 8.31 26.29 31.52
CA LEU A 250 9.10 25.07 31.36
C LEU A 250 9.59 24.85 29.92
N LEU A 251 9.18 25.70 28.97
CA LEU A 251 9.77 25.71 27.63
C LEU A 251 11.27 26.02 27.73
N GLY A 252 12.05 25.41 26.85
CA GLY A 252 13.48 25.72 26.73
C GLY A 252 13.67 27.17 26.28
N THR A 253 14.93 27.63 26.30
CA THR A 253 15.27 28.98 25.79
C THR A 253 14.80 29.10 24.35
N THR A 254 13.71 29.82 24.09
CA THR A 254 13.26 30.06 22.73
C THR A 254 14.28 30.97 22.04
N SER A 255 14.63 30.68 20.79
CA SER A 255 15.16 31.75 19.95
C SER A 255 14.04 32.79 19.91
N THR A 256 14.31 34.02 20.35
CA THR A 256 13.38 35.14 20.25
C THR A 256 13.19 35.48 18.77
N GLN A 257 12.42 34.67 18.05
CA GLN A 257 11.76 35.15 16.84
C GLN A 257 10.61 36.04 17.35
N PRO A 258 10.56 37.32 16.94
CA PRO A 258 9.38 38.14 17.19
C PRO A 258 8.16 37.42 16.63
N ASP A 259 7.00 37.56 17.28
CA ASP A 259 5.72 37.18 16.66
C ASP A 259 5.64 37.90 15.31
N ASP A 260 5.53 37.13 14.22
CA ASP A 260 5.39 37.65 12.87
C ASP A 260 3.95 37.41 12.42
N PRO A 261 3.08 38.45 12.44
CA PRO A 261 1.67 38.29 12.07
C PRO A 261 1.45 37.75 10.64
N ASN A 262 2.44 37.90 9.74
CA ASN A 262 2.34 37.32 8.40
C ASN A 262 2.53 35.81 8.43
N LEU A 263 3.43 35.30 9.28
CA LEU A 263 3.61 33.86 9.48
C LEU A 263 2.39 33.25 10.17
N ASP A 264 1.79 33.93 11.14
CA ASP A 264 0.55 33.46 11.77
C ASP A 264 -0.61 33.34 10.75
N THR A 265 -0.77 34.34 9.88
CA THR A 265 -1.80 34.31 8.83
C THR A 265 -1.52 33.23 7.79
N LEU A 266 -0.24 33.04 7.43
CA LEU A 266 0.19 31.99 6.51
C LEU A 266 -0.07 30.59 7.08
N ASP A 267 0.26 30.36 8.36
CA ASP A 267 -0.04 29.11 9.08
C ASP A 267 -1.54 28.86 9.08
N GLU A 268 -2.39 29.86 9.35
CA GLU A 268 -3.85 29.72 9.26
C GLU A 268 -4.33 29.31 7.86
N ASP A 269 -3.81 29.94 6.80
CA ASP A 269 -4.17 29.65 5.41
C ASP A 269 -3.74 28.23 4.98
N VAL A 270 -2.53 27.80 5.35
CA VAL A 270 -2.03 26.45 5.05
C VAL A 270 -2.77 25.40 5.89
N ASN A 271 -2.97 25.65 7.18
CA ASN A 271 -3.74 24.77 8.06
C ASN A 271 -5.19 24.61 7.59
N ALA A 272 -5.80 25.62 6.98
CA ALA A 272 -7.15 25.51 6.41
C ALA A 272 -7.23 24.49 5.25
N ILE A 273 -6.12 24.22 4.55
CA ILE A 273 -6.04 23.20 3.50
C ILE A 273 -6.02 21.80 4.14
N TYR A 274 -5.19 21.59 5.17
CA TYR A 274 -5.01 20.29 5.81
C TYR A 274 -6.13 19.92 6.77
N ASN A 275 -6.68 20.88 7.51
CA ASN A 275 -7.59 20.66 8.62
C ASN A 275 -9.05 20.95 8.25
N ASN A 276 -9.44 20.68 7.00
CA ASN A 276 -10.84 20.71 6.60
C ASN A 276 -11.56 19.46 7.12
N GLY A 277 -12.30 19.59 8.23
CA GLY A 277 -12.95 18.47 8.91
C GLY A 277 -13.88 17.64 8.00
N SER A 278 -14.64 18.29 7.10
CA SER A 278 -15.49 17.57 6.14
C SER A 278 -14.69 16.73 5.14
N PHE A 279 -13.52 17.20 4.73
CA PHE A 279 -12.64 16.48 3.82
C PHE A 279 -11.86 15.37 4.54
N LEU A 280 -11.45 15.57 5.79
CA LEU A 280 -10.91 14.50 6.66
C LEU A 280 -11.93 13.36 6.85
N ASP A 281 -13.19 13.69 7.12
CA ASP A 281 -14.29 12.72 7.20
C ASP A 281 -14.45 11.94 5.88
N GLN A 282 -14.35 12.61 4.73
CA GLN A 282 -14.40 11.96 3.41
C GLN A 282 -13.21 11.02 3.20
N MET A 283 -11.99 11.48 3.50
CA MET A 283 -10.77 10.69 3.37
C MET A 283 -10.82 9.41 4.21
N ALA A 284 -11.25 9.51 5.47
CA ALA A 284 -11.38 8.34 6.35
C ALA A 284 -12.41 7.32 5.83
N ARG A 285 -13.50 7.79 5.22
CA ARG A 285 -14.56 6.91 4.68
C ARG A 285 -14.17 6.27 3.35
N ASN A 286 -13.54 7.05 2.46
CA ASN A 286 -13.19 6.64 1.11
C ASN A 286 -12.04 7.50 0.56
N ILE A 287 -10.81 7.08 0.84
CA ILE A 287 -9.58 7.79 0.41
C ILE A 287 -9.47 7.90 -1.11
N TYR A 288 -10.02 6.94 -1.86
CA TYR A 288 -10.02 6.92 -3.33
C TYR A 288 -10.91 8.00 -3.91
N MET A 289 -12.13 8.15 -3.37
CA MET A 289 -13.03 9.25 -3.72
C MET A 289 -12.46 10.60 -3.30
N ALA A 290 -11.81 10.67 -2.14
CA ALA A 290 -11.17 11.88 -1.68
C ALA A 290 -9.99 12.29 -2.59
N HIS A 291 -9.18 11.34 -3.06
CA HIS A 291 -8.13 11.61 -4.05
C HIS A 291 -8.71 12.23 -5.32
N LYS A 292 -9.77 11.61 -5.88
CA LYS A 292 -10.43 12.16 -7.06
C LYS A 292 -11.01 13.56 -6.81
N THR A 293 -11.64 13.75 -5.66
CA THR A 293 -12.19 15.04 -5.23
C THR A 293 -11.08 16.10 -5.13
N PHE A 294 -9.93 15.75 -4.56
CA PHE A 294 -8.78 16.64 -4.46
C PHE A 294 -8.20 17.01 -5.82
N LEU A 295 -8.03 16.03 -6.72
CA LEU A 295 -7.57 16.30 -8.08
C LEU A 295 -8.50 17.26 -8.83
N ASP A 296 -9.81 17.10 -8.69
CA ASP A 296 -10.81 17.88 -9.44
C ASP A 296 -11.16 19.23 -8.80
N GLN A 297 -11.20 19.30 -7.47
CA GLN A 297 -11.75 20.43 -6.71
C GLN A 297 -10.78 21.01 -5.67
N GLY A 298 -9.64 20.37 -5.44
CA GLY A 298 -8.63 20.82 -4.50
C GLY A 298 -8.15 22.24 -4.80
N LEU A 299 -7.67 22.92 -3.76
CA LEU A 299 -7.08 24.26 -3.86
C LEU A 299 -8.04 25.28 -4.50
N GLY A 300 -9.31 25.25 -4.09
CA GLY A 300 -10.34 26.16 -4.60
C GLY A 300 -10.76 25.89 -6.05
N GLY A 301 -10.62 24.65 -6.52
CA GLY A 301 -10.94 24.25 -7.89
C GLY A 301 -9.81 24.51 -8.90
N LEU A 302 -8.60 24.80 -8.43
CA LEU A 302 -7.43 25.01 -9.27
C LEU A 302 -6.74 23.71 -9.70
N GLY A 303 -7.08 22.58 -9.07
CA GLY A 303 -6.50 21.26 -9.32
C GLY A 303 -5.45 20.88 -8.27
N GLY A 304 -5.73 19.84 -7.48
CA GLY A 304 -4.94 19.52 -6.29
C GLY A 304 -3.50 19.04 -6.54
N ASP A 305 -3.23 18.44 -7.70
CA ASP A 305 -1.91 17.93 -8.08
C ASP A 305 -1.29 18.74 -9.23
N ASP A 306 -1.74 19.98 -9.45
CA ASP A 306 -1.20 20.90 -10.46
C ASP A 306 -0.26 21.98 -9.86
N PHE A 307 -0.23 22.12 -8.53
CA PHE A 307 0.67 23.00 -7.80
C PHE A 307 1.44 22.25 -6.71
N SER A 308 2.75 22.45 -6.66
CA SER A 308 3.50 22.10 -5.46
C SER A 308 3.10 23.01 -4.31
N GLU A 309 3.31 22.60 -3.07
CA GLU A 309 3.00 23.43 -1.89
C GLU A 309 3.68 24.80 -1.97
N PHE A 310 4.96 24.83 -2.31
CA PHE A 310 5.71 26.06 -2.54
C PHE A 310 5.06 26.91 -3.63
N ALA A 311 4.74 26.30 -4.78
CA ALA A 311 4.19 27.04 -5.91
C ALA A 311 2.81 27.63 -5.58
N TYR A 312 2.00 26.92 -4.79
CA TYR A 312 0.70 27.40 -4.34
C TYR A 312 0.84 28.55 -3.33
N VAL A 313 1.60 28.34 -2.26
CA VAL A 313 1.79 29.36 -1.21
C VAL A 313 2.42 30.63 -1.78
N HIS A 314 3.48 30.50 -2.58
CA HIS A 314 4.17 31.67 -3.12
C HIS A 314 3.41 32.34 -4.28
N ASN A 315 2.96 31.58 -5.28
CA ASN A 315 2.43 32.17 -6.52
C ASN A 315 0.91 32.37 -6.51
N VAL A 316 0.17 31.57 -5.73
CA VAL A 316 -1.30 31.65 -5.66
C VAL A 316 -1.74 32.46 -4.45
N LEU A 317 -1.22 32.15 -3.25
CA LEU A 317 -1.55 32.92 -2.04
C LEU A 317 -0.76 34.24 -1.94
N GLY A 318 0.42 34.33 -2.58
CA GLY A 318 1.17 35.58 -2.70
C GLY A 318 2.11 35.87 -1.52
N TYR A 319 2.43 34.87 -0.69
CA TYR A 319 3.34 35.04 0.43
C TYR A 319 4.80 35.21 -0.01
N ALA A 320 5.59 35.92 0.82
CA ALA A 320 7.00 36.16 0.51
C ALA A 320 7.81 34.85 0.53
N LEU A 321 8.90 34.81 -0.24
CA LEU A 321 9.74 33.62 -0.39
C LEU A 321 10.26 33.09 0.95
N ASN A 322 10.75 33.97 1.82
CA ASN A 322 11.29 33.56 3.12
C ASN A 322 10.18 32.94 3.99
N ASP A 323 9.02 33.58 4.03
CA ASP A 323 7.87 33.14 4.83
C ASP A 323 7.36 31.78 4.34
N THR A 324 7.32 31.59 3.01
CA THR A 324 6.95 30.31 2.38
C THR A 324 7.90 29.18 2.81
N PHE A 325 9.21 29.42 2.82
CA PHE A 325 10.18 28.40 3.25
C PHE A 325 10.11 28.12 4.76
N VAL A 326 9.83 29.14 5.56
CA VAL A 326 9.68 28.99 7.01
C VAL A 326 8.44 28.15 7.33
N GLU A 327 7.31 28.46 6.70
CA GLU A 327 6.05 27.73 6.88
C GLU A 327 6.15 26.27 6.45
N LEU A 328 6.60 26.02 5.21
CA LEU A 328 6.63 24.66 4.67
C LEU A 328 7.74 23.80 5.29
N GLY A 329 8.71 24.41 5.99
CA GLY A 329 9.83 23.70 6.62
C GLY A 329 10.75 22.95 5.65
N GLY A 330 10.68 23.25 4.34
CA GLY A 330 11.35 22.48 3.28
C GLY A 330 11.20 23.08 1.89
N SER A 331 11.53 22.31 0.84
CA SER A 331 11.44 22.79 -0.55
C SER A 331 10.02 23.04 -1.04
N GLY A 332 9.02 22.36 -0.46
CA GLY A 332 7.63 22.40 -0.90
C GLY A 332 7.44 21.95 -2.36
N SER A 333 8.27 21.00 -2.83
CA SER A 333 8.23 20.49 -4.21
C SER A 333 7.16 19.42 -4.45
N GLU A 334 6.61 18.85 -3.39
CA GLU A 334 5.52 17.88 -3.42
C GLU A 334 4.14 18.52 -3.58
N SER A 335 3.15 17.70 -3.93
CA SER A 335 1.73 18.07 -3.84
C SER A 335 1.25 17.95 -2.40
N PHE A 336 0.23 18.75 -2.03
CA PHE A 336 -0.46 18.64 -0.75
C PHE A 336 -1.06 17.25 -0.49
N TRP A 337 -1.30 16.42 -1.52
CA TRP A 337 -1.98 15.14 -1.33
C TRP A 337 -1.29 14.23 -0.31
N ASP A 338 0.04 14.13 -0.36
CA ASP A 338 0.79 13.24 0.53
C ASP A 338 0.67 13.68 1.99
N ASN A 339 0.80 14.99 2.24
CA ASN A 339 0.60 15.57 3.56
C ASN A 339 -0.86 15.53 4.02
N LEU A 340 -1.84 15.62 3.12
CA LEU A 340 -3.26 15.51 3.43
C LEU A 340 -3.64 14.13 3.96
N TYR A 341 -3.27 13.06 3.27
CA TYR A 341 -3.62 11.71 3.72
C TYR A 341 -2.82 11.32 4.98
N GLU A 342 -1.54 11.72 5.09
CA GLU A 342 -0.75 11.47 6.30
C GLU A 342 -1.34 12.23 7.50
N SER A 343 -1.75 13.48 7.32
CA SER A 343 -2.45 14.26 8.37
C SER A 343 -3.73 13.59 8.81
N MET A 344 -4.52 13.06 7.87
CA MET A 344 -5.71 12.29 8.19
C MET A 344 -5.37 11.03 9.00
N TYR A 345 -4.39 10.22 8.57
CA TYR A 345 -4.01 9.03 9.32
C TYR A 345 -3.46 9.37 10.72
N PHE A 346 -2.66 10.43 10.86
CA PHE A 346 -2.12 10.87 12.16
C PHE A 346 -3.15 11.56 13.05
N SER A 347 -4.30 11.96 12.53
CA SER A 347 -5.46 12.39 13.33
C SER A 347 -6.15 11.24 14.08
N ALA A 348 -5.80 9.98 13.78
CA ALA A 348 -6.42 8.82 14.41
C ALA A 348 -6.28 8.84 15.94
N THR A 349 -7.41 8.57 16.60
CA THR A 349 -7.53 8.51 18.07
C THR A 349 -7.44 7.08 18.58
N ASP A 350 -7.58 6.08 17.69
CA ASP A 350 -7.37 4.67 18.01
C ASP A 350 -6.43 4.00 16.99
N TRP A 351 -5.48 3.23 17.52
CA TRP A 351 -4.39 2.61 16.76
C TRP A 351 -4.20 1.15 17.16
N ARG A 352 -3.71 0.34 16.22
CA ARG A 352 -3.34 -1.06 16.45
C ARG A 352 -1.91 -1.35 15.99
N THR A 353 -1.29 -2.34 16.61
CA THR A 353 -0.05 -2.97 16.15
C THR A 353 -0.19 -4.49 16.29
N ILE A 354 0.79 -5.27 15.84
CA ILE A 354 0.73 -6.74 15.87
C ILE A 354 1.49 -7.26 17.10
N ASP A 355 0.83 -8.12 17.87
CA ASP A 355 1.41 -8.77 19.04
C ASP A 355 2.56 -9.68 18.61
N GLY A 356 3.74 -9.52 19.20
CA GLY A 356 4.96 -10.23 18.78
C GLY A 356 5.59 -9.71 17.48
N GLY A 357 5.12 -8.58 16.95
CA GLY A 357 5.76 -7.80 15.90
C GLY A 357 5.19 -7.97 14.50
N LEU A 358 5.30 -6.92 13.69
CA LEU A 358 4.67 -6.83 12.36
C LEU A 358 5.20 -7.88 11.37
N THR A 359 6.42 -8.41 11.55
CA THR A 359 6.94 -9.54 10.76
C THR A 359 6.06 -10.80 10.86
N ARG A 360 5.21 -10.94 11.88
CA ARG A 360 4.25 -12.05 11.95
C ARG A 360 3.25 -12.06 10.80
N LEU A 361 2.83 -10.90 10.29
CA LEU A 361 1.88 -10.81 9.19
C LEU A 361 2.39 -11.49 7.91
N PRO A 362 3.56 -11.12 7.35
CA PRO A 362 4.11 -11.86 6.21
C PRO A 362 4.56 -13.28 6.59
N SER A 363 4.99 -13.53 7.84
CA SER A 363 5.39 -14.88 8.25
C SER A 363 4.23 -15.88 8.26
N ALA A 364 3.00 -15.40 8.49
CA ALA A 364 1.79 -16.23 8.43
C ALA A 364 1.53 -16.81 7.02
N PHE A 365 2.19 -16.30 5.97
CA PHE A 365 2.10 -16.86 4.63
C PHE A 365 3.00 -18.06 4.38
N HIS A 366 4.04 -18.31 5.20
CA HIS A 366 5.00 -19.40 4.96
C HIS A 366 4.32 -20.76 4.69
N PRO A 367 3.36 -21.24 5.53
CA PRO A 367 2.68 -22.51 5.27
C PRO A 367 1.89 -22.54 3.95
N LEU A 368 1.55 -21.38 3.42
CA LEU A 368 0.68 -21.21 2.25
C LEU A 368 1.47 -21.06 0.94
N VAL A 369 2.68 -20.49 0.99
CA VAL A 369 3.43 -20.09 -0.22
C VAL A 369 4.83 -20.70 -0.36
N ASP A 370 5.39 -21.34 0.67
CA ASP A 370 6.78 -21.81 0.62
C ASP A 370 7.06 -22.78 -0.55
N ASN A 371 6.09 -23.60 -0.92
CA ASN A 371 6.22 -24.57 -2.01
C ASN A 371 6.25 -23.95 -3.42
N ILE A 372 5.80 -22.71 -3.57
CA ILE A 372 5.79 -21.96 -4.84
C ILE A 372 6.78 -20.79 -4.85
N THR A 373 7.49 -20.57 -3.73
CA THR A 373 8.38 -19.43 -3.55
C THR A 373 9.83 -19.78 -3.90
N TYR A 374 10.40 -19.02 -4.83
CA TYR A 374 11.81 -19.09 -5.21
C TYR A 374 12.58 -17.98 -4.52
N MET A 375 13.15 -18.29 -3.36
CA MET A 375 14.02 -17.39 -2.59
C MET A 375 15.40 -17.22 -3.25
N ASN A 376 16.19 -16.23 -2.82
CA ASN A 376 17.52 -15.89 -3.37
C ASN A 376 17.53 -15.61 -4.89
N ARG A 377 16.40 -15.17 -5.46
CA ARG A 377 16.26 -14.94 -6.90
C ARG A 377 16.09 -13.45 -7.20
N LYS A 378 17.21 -12.72 -7.18
CA LYS A 378 17.25 -11.29 -7.55
C LYS A 378 17.15 -11.13 -9.07
N ILE A 379 15.98 -10.75 -9.56
CA ILE A 379 15.78 -10.41 -10.98
C ILE A 379 16.64 -9.18 -11.33
N GLN A 380 17.24 -9.20 -12.52
CA GLN A 380 18.07 -8.11 -13.02
C GLN A 380 17.75 -7.77 -14.49
N ARG A 381 17.06 -8.66 -15.20
CA ARG A 381 16.61 -8.42 -16.58
C ARG A 381 15.24 -9.02 -16.79
N VAL A 382 14.45 -8.32 -17.59
CA VAL A 382 13.13 -8.72 -18.05
C VAL A 382 13.12 -8.56 -19.56
N GLN A 383 12.63 -9.57 -20.27
CA GLN A 383 12.49 -9.53 -21.72
C GLN A 383 11.07 -9.94 -22.09
N TYR A 384 10.47 -9.24 -23.05
CA TYR A 384 9.20 -9.64 -23.62
C TYR A 384 9.42 -10.18 -25.03
N ASN A 385 8.88 -11.38 -25.30
CA ASN A 385 8.95 -11.98 -26.63
C ASN A 385 7.61 -11.77 -27.35
N GLU A 386 7.62 -10.91 -28.38
CA GLU A 386 6.43 -10.59 -29.17
C GLU A 386 5.83 -11.78 -29.93
N THR A 387 6.64 -12.80 -30.26
CA THR A 387 6.19 -13.98 -31.00
C THR A 387 5.47 -14.96 -30.08
N THR A 388 6.04 -15.22 -28.91
CA THR A 388 5.47 -16.17 -27.94
C THR A 388 4.50 -15.51 -26.96
N LYS A 389 4.46 -14.16 -26.92
CA LYS A 389 3.70 -13.36 -25.95
C LYS A 389 4.02 -13.78 -24.50
N LYS A 390 5.31 -14.01 -24.22
CA LYS A 390 5.80 -14.41 -22.89
C LYS A 390 6.81 -13.40 -22.34
N VAL A 391 6.77 -13.22 -21.02
CA VAL A 391 7.73 -12.45 -20.23
C VAL A 391 8.82 -13.40 -19.72
N THR A 392 10.08 -13.10 -19.97
CA THR A 392 11.23 -13.87 -19.48
C THR A 392 11.97 -13.08 -18.41
N LEU A 393 12.01 -13.64 -17.21
CA LEU A 393 12.75 -13.09 -16.07
C LEU A 393 14.14 -13.71 -16.04
N GLN A 394 15.16 -12.90 -15.79
CA GLN A 394 16.55 -13.35 -15.73
C GLN A 394 17.23 -12.88 -14.45
N TRP A 395 17.96 -13.81 -13.84
CA TRP A 395 18.74 -13.60 -12.60
C TRP A 395 20.07 -14.36 -12.69
N LYS A 396 20.97 -14.09 -11.75
CA LYS A 396 22.18 -14.89 -11.58
C LYS A 396 22.02 -15.82 -10.39
N ALA A 397 22.57 -17.03 -10.48
CA ALA A 397 22.54 -17.97 -9.36
C ALA A 397 23.38 -17.46 -8.19
N LYS A 398 24.52 -16.81 -8.49
CA LYS A 398 25.33 -16.05 -7.53
C LYS A 398 25.59 -14.62 -8.05
N PRO A 399 25.72 -13.61 -7.17
CA PRO A 399 25.85 -12.21 -7.60
C PRO A 399 26.97 -11.94 -8.61
N LEU A 400 28.08 -12.67 -8.50
CA LEU A 400 29.29 -12.49 -9.31
C LEU A 400 29.34 -13.38 -10.58
N ASP A 401 28.33 -14.20 -10.84
CA ASP A 401 28.33 -15.06 -12.03
C ASP A 401 28.32 -14.25 -13.33
N SER A 402 28.91 -14.78 -14.40
CA SER A 402 28.90 -14.15 -15.73
C SER A 402 27.66 -14.51 -16.56
N THR A 403 26.94 -15.56 -16.17
CA THR A 403 25.79 -16.12 -16.91
C THR A 403 24.47 -15.89 -16.17
N PHE A 404 23.41 -15.69 -16.95
CA PHE A 404 22.04 -15.57 -16.43
C PHE A 404 21.29 -16.90 -16.52
N GLN A 405 20.55 -17.20 -15.46
CA GLN A 405 19.43 -18.13 -15.47
C GLN A 405 18.19 -17.39 -16.01
N ASN A 406 17.21 -18.14 -16.51
CA ASN A 406 15.96 -17.57 -17.00
C ASN A 406 14.76 -18.49 -16.73
N ALA A 407 13.58 -17.87 -16.67
CA ALA A 407 12.28 -18.54 -16.66
C ALA A 407 11.27 -17.64 -17.39
N SER A 408 10.38 -18.26 -18.17
CA SER A 408 9.39 -17.55 -18.98
C SER A 408 7.97 -17.82 -18.50
N TYR A 409 7.14 -16.79 -18.55
CA TYR A 409 5.78 -16.76 -18.00
C TYR A 409 4.83 -16.10 -19.01
N ASP A 410 3.53 -16.37 -18.92
CA ASP A 410 2.53 -15.68 -19.73
C ASP A 410 2.38 -14.21 -19.28
N LEU A 411 2.37 -13.96 -17.96
CA LEU A 411 2.29 -12.63 -17.37
C LEU A 411 3.21 -12.53 -16.14
N ALA A 412 3.63 -11.31 -15.80
CA ALA A 412 4.41 -11.03 -14.60
C ALA A 412 3.83 -9.82 -13.85
N VAL A 413 3.58 -9.99 -12.55
CA VAL A 413 3.30 -8.88 -11.63
C VAL A 413 4.60 -8.50 -10.94
N VAL A 414 5.07 -7.27 -11.13
CA VAL A 414 6.30 -6.74 -10.53
C VAL A 414 5.92 -5.88 -9.35
N THR A 415 6.20 -6.38 -8.14
CA THR A 415 5.92 -5.70 -6.86
C THR A 415 7.17 -5.06 -6.23
N VAL A 416 8.26 -5.07 -6.99
CA VAL A 416 9.57 -4.57 -6.57
C VAL A 416 9.57 -3.04 -6.62
N PRO A 417 10.16 -2.34 -5.62
CA PRO A 417 10.23 -0.87 -5.64
C PRO A 417 10.87 -0.31 -6.92
N MET A 418 10.29 0.75 -7.47
CA MET A 418 10.79 1.42 -8.70
C MET A 418 12.30 1.77 -8.65
N PRO A 419 12.87 2.24 -7.51
CA PRO A 419 14.32 2.42 -7.34
C PRO A 419 15.17 1.20 -7.67
N LEU A 420 14.68 -0.01 -7.41
CA LEU A 420 15.38 -1.23 -7.77
C LEU A 420 15.05 -1.65 -9.22
N VAL A 421 13.80 -1.52 -9.65
CA VAL A 421 13.37 -1.86 -11.02
C VAL A 421 14.12 -1.04 -12.08
N ARG A 422 14.37 0.26 -11.86
CA ARG A 422 15.14 1.10 -12.79
C ARG A 422 16.59 0.67 -13.00
N THR A 423 17.11 -0.22 -12.13
CA THR A 423 18.45 -0.81 -12.31
C THR A 423 18.46 -2.03 -13.24
N TRP A 424 17.28 -2.56 -13.60
CA TRP A 424 17.13 -3.75 -14.43
C TRP A 424 17.38 -3.42 -15.92
N ARG A 425 17.54 -4.47 -16.74
CA ARG A 425 17.34 -4.33 -18.19
C ARG A 425 15.88 -4.68 -18.48
N LEU A 426 15.11 -3.68 -18.89
CA LEU A 426 13.67 -3.79 -19.14
C LEU A 426 13.37 -3.88 -20.64
N PRO A 427 12.21 -4.45 -21.03
CA PRO A 427 11.73 -4.31 -22.39
C PRO A 427 11.28 -2.86 -22.65
N ALA A 428 10.96 -2.54 -23.91
CA ALA A 428 10.59 -1.17 -24.29
C ALA A 428 9.13 -0.86 -23.90
N PHE A 429 8.94 -0.27 -22.72
CA PHE A 429 7.65 0.27 -22.27
C PHE A 429 7.28 1.58 -22.97
N SER A 430 6.06 2.04 -22.74
CA SER A 430 5.63 3.40 -23.07
C SER A 430 6.56 4.42 -22.40
N TYR A 431 6.75 5.57 -23.04
CA TYR A 431 7.59 6.63 -22.47
C TYR A 431 7.11 7.07 -21.10
N LEU A 432 5.79 7.05 -20.85
CA LEU A 432 5.22 7.46 -19.58
C LEU A 432 5.54 6.46 -18.46
N LEU A 433 5.34 5.15 -18.70
CA LEU A 433 5.68 4.12 -17.72
C LEU A 433 7.20 4.06 -17.49
N GLN A 434 8.00 4.18 -18.54
CA GLN A 434 9.45 4.22 -18.42
C GLN A 434 9.90 5.44 -17.60
N THR A 435 9.31 6.62 -17.83
CA THR A 435 9.59 7.82 -17.04
C THR A 435 9.23 7.60 -15.57
N ALA A 436 8.05 7.04 -15.29
CA ALA A 436 7.65 6.70 -13.93
C ALA A 436 8.68 5.78 -13.25
N ILE A 437 9.08 4.68 -13.90
CA ILE A 437 10.09 3.77 -13.36
C ILE A 437 11.42 4.50 -13.04
N ASP A 438 11.87 5.35 -13.95
CA ASP A 438 13.18 5.99 -13.86
C ASP A 438 13.22 7.16 -12.87
N SER A 439 12.10 7.87 -12.68
CA SER A 439 12.06 9.13 -11.94
C SER A 439 11.25 9.11 -10.65
N TYR A 440 10.42 8.09 -10.37
CA TYR A 440 9.56 8.11 -9.17
C TYR A 440 10.41 8.25 -7.90
N PRO A 441 10.24 9.35 -7.13
CA PRO A 441 11.05 9.63 -5.95
C PRO A 441 10.60 8.78 -4.77
N TYR A 442 11.56 8.46 -3.91
CA TYR A 442 11.37 7.69 -2.70
C TYR A 442 12.14 8.37 -1.57
N SER A 443 11.56 8.36 -0.38
CA SER A 443 12.16 8.87 0.85
C SER A 443 12.83 7.73 1.63
N GLN A 444 13.86 8.06 2.41
CA GLN A 444 14.66 7.09 3.16
C GLN A 444 14.49 7.27 4.67
N VAL A 445 14.68 6.20 5.43
CA VAL A 445 14.64 6.21 6.89
C VAL A 445 15.82 5.49 7.50
N CYS A 446 16.35 6.06 8.58
CA CYS A 446 17.20 5.37 9.52
C CYS A 446 16.58 5.28 10.92
N LYS A 447 16.62 4.08 11.48
CA LYS A 447 16.11 3.76 12.82
C LYS A 447 17.19 3.15 13.70
N VAL A 448 17.17 3.49 14.98
CA VAL A 448 18.01 2.89 16.02
C VAL A 448 17.15 2.43 17.17
N ALA A 449 17.14 1.12 17.41
CA ALA A 449 16.49 0.50 18.54
C ALA A 449 17.54 0.11 19.60
N LEU A 450 17.29 0.45 20.86
CA LEU A 450 18.17 0.18 22.00
C LEU A 450 17.45 -0.71 23.01
N GLN A 451 18.13 -1.76 23.48
CA GLN A 451 17.62 -2.61 24.54
C GLN A 451 18.11 -2.13 25.92
N PHE A 452 17.21 -2.13 26.89
CA PHE A 452 17.46 -1.78 28.28
C PHE A 452 17.15 -2.95 29.22
N GLN A 453 17.86 -3.04 30.34
CA GLN A 453 17.69 -4.09 31.35
C GLN A 453 16.28 -4.07 31.98
N THR A 454 15.75 -2.87 32.17
CA THR A 454 14.38 -2.64 32.65
C THR A 454 13.70 -1.58 31.81
N ARG A 455 12.38 -1.54 31.89
CA ARG A 455 11.53 -0.52 31.28
C ARG A 455 11.50 0.73 32.16
N PHE A 456 12.67 1.29 32.48
CA PHE A 456 12.82 2.33 33.50
C PHE A 456 11.91 3.57 33.28
N TRP A 457 11.56 3.86 32.02
CA TRP A 457 10.61 4.93 31.64
C TRP A 457 9.18 4.70 32.16
N GLU A 458 8.80 3.45 32.44
CA GLU A 458 7.52 3.07 33.06
C GLU A 458 7.54 3.22 34.59
N HIS A 459 8.70 3.54 35.17
CA HIS A 459 8.90 3.63 36.63
C HIS A 459 9.32 5.02 37.10
N PHE A 460 9.28 6.02 36.22
CA PHE A 460 9.35 7.41 36.62
C PHE A 460 8.14 7.81 37.49
N ASP A 461 8.28 8.89 38.28
CA ASP A 461 7.17 9.48 39.05
C ASP A 461 5.94 9.76 38.16
N LYS A 462 6.19 10.14 36.90
CA LYS A 462 5.21 10.20 35.82
C LYS A 462 5.55 9.16 34.76
N PRO A 463 4.96 7.96 34.79
CA PRO A 463 5.37 6.85 33.94
C PRO A 463 4.96 7.07 32.48
N ILE A 464 5.80 6.62 31.56
CA ILE A 464 5.57 6.66 30.11
C ILE A 464 5.13 5.27 29.64
N TYR A 465 3.87 5.09 29.28
CA TYR A 465 3.37 3.80 28.75
C TYR A 465 3.16 3.88 27.24
N GLY A 466 3.98 3.16 26.48
CA GLY A 466 4.08 3.32 25.03
C GLY A 466 4.34 4.79 24.65
N SER A 467 3.85 5.24 23.49
CA SER A 467 4.01 6.58 22.91
C SER A 467 5.15 6.74 21.91
N CYS A 468 4.96 7.63 20.93
CA CYS A 468 5.99 8.25 20.10
C CYS A 468 6.10 9.76 20.32
N SER A 469 5.46 10.30 21.37
CA SER A 469 5.27 11.74 21.56
C SER A 469 6.44 12.45 22.27
N THR A 470 7.52 11.75 22.64
CA THR A 470 8.68 12.44 23.23
C THR A 470 9.32 13.33 22.17
N THR A 471 9.42 14.62 22.46
CA THR A 471 9.88 15.65 21.54
C THR A 471 11.32 16.05 21.87
N THR A 472 12.16 16.14 20.85
CA THR A 472 13.50 16.69 21.00
C THR A 472 13.97 17.43 19.76
N ASP A 473 14.85 18.41 19.96
CA ASP A 473 15.59 19.13 18.92
C ASP A 473 17.04 18.63 18.77
N ILE A 474 17.44 17.55 19.45
CA ILE A 474 18.75 16.93 19.22
C ILE A 474 18.80 16.46 17.76
N PRO A 475 19.76 16.97 16.96
CA PRO A 475 19.84 16.64 15.53
C PRO A 475 19.95 15.13 15.31
N GLY A 476 19.16 14.57 14.40
CA GLY A 476 19.31 13.15 14.05
C GLY A 476 18.70 12.14 15.01
N ILE A 477 17.89 12.58 15.98
CA ILE A 477 17.09 11.69 16.81
C ILE A 477 15.70 11.46 16.22
N GLY A 478 15.04 12.53 15.78
CA GLY A 478 13.68 12.44 15.23
C GLY A 478 12.70 11.88 16.27
N SER A 479 11.90 10.87 15.90
CA SER A 479 10.91 10.29 16.82
C SER A 479 11.51 9.25 17.76
N ILE A 480 11.10 9.31 19.03
CA ILE A 480 11.40 8.30 20.06
C ILE A 480 10.12 7.56 20.40
N CYS A 481 10.10 6.24 20.22
CA CYS A 481 8.93 5.41 20.49
C CYS A 481 9.20 4.34 21.54
N TYR A 482 8.33 4.27 22.55
CA TYR A 482 8.35 3.26 23.59
C TYR A 482 7.43 2.08 23.21
N PRO A 483 7.77 0.84 23.57
CA PRO A 483 6.94 -0.32 23.29
C PRO A 483 5.50 -0.19 23.80
N SER A 484 4.54 -0.57 22.94
CA SER A 484 3.12 -0.67 23.31
C SER A 484 2.72 -2.06 23.85
N TYR A 485 3.65 -3.00 23.91
CA TYR A 485 3.47 -4.36 24.43
C TYR A 485 4.15 -4.52 25.78
N ASP A 486 3.71 -5.51 26.57
CA ASP A 486 4.25 -5.86 27.89
C ASP A 486 4.43 -4.66 28.85
N ILE A 487 3.45 -3.76 28.83
CA ILE A 487 3.39 -2.60 29.73
C ILE A 487 3.38 -3.08 31.19
N ASN A 488 4.15 -2.41 32.05
CA ASN A 488 4.41 -2.75 33.45
C ASN A 488 5.20 -4.05 33.67
N SER A 489 5.82 -4.61 32.63
CA SER A 489 6.72 -5.75 32.79
C SER A 489 8.01 -5.34 33.49
N THR A 490 8.55 -6.23 34.32
CA THR A 490 9.85 -6.07 35.01
C THR A 490 11.04 -6.53 34.17
N GLY A 491 10.77 -7.12 33.00
CA GLY A 491 11.80 -7.59 32.08
C GLY A 491 12.47 -6.47 31.28
N LYS A 492 13.31 -6.88 30.34
CA LYS A 492 13.96 -5.98 29.38
C LYS A 492 12.92 -5.26 28.50
N GLY A 493 13.28 -4.08 28.03
CA GLY A 493 12.48 -3.32 27.06
C GLY A 493 13.32 -2.81 25.90
N VAL A 494 12.72 -2.65 24.72
CA VAL A 494 13.40 -2.16 23.52
C VAL A 494 12.79 -0.84 23.04
N MET A 495 13.48 0.27 23.28
CA MET A 495 13.06 1.59 22.82
C MET A 495 13.48 1.80 21.37
N LEU A 496 12.60 2.33 20.52
CA LEU A 496 13.02 2.98 19.28
C LEU A 496 13.56 4.36 19.66
N ALA A 497 14.86 4.45 19.83
CA ALA A 497 15.54 5.62 20.40
C ALA A 497 15.83 6.70 19.34
N SER A 498 15.85 6.33 18.06
CA SER A 498 15.89 7.29 16.95
C SER A 498 15.08 6.77 15.78
N TYR A 499 14.31 7.66 15.17
CA TYR A 499 13.63 7.46 13.91
C TYR A 499 13.71 8.77 13.11
N THR A 500 14.60 8.78 12.13
CA THR A 500 14.83 9.89 11.20
C THR A 500 14.48 9.50 9.77
N SER A 501 13.87 10.44 9.05
CA SER A 501 13.48 10.30 7.65
C SER A 501 14.25 11.26 6.75
N SER A 502 14.05 11.10 5.44
CA SER A 502 14.54 11.98 4.38
C SER A 502 16.04 12.26 4.49
N ASP A 503 16.44 13.51 4.29
CA ASP A 503 17.84 13.94 4.26
C ASP A 503 18.56 13.73 5.61
N ASP A 504 17.86 13.92 6.73
CA ASP A 504 18.41 13.68 8.07
C ASP A 504 18.78 12.23 8.28
N GLY A 505 17.88 11.31 7.94
CA GLY A 505 18.19 9.89 8.01
C GLY A 505 19.32 9.49 7.06
N LEU A 506 19.40 10.13 5.88
CA LEU A 506 20.40 9.81 4.85
C LEU A 506 21.82 10.13 5.35
N ARG A 507 22.01 11.24 6.06
CA ARG A 507 23.29 11.61 6.66
C ARG A 507 23.82 10.49 7.57
N TRP A 508 22.96 9.94 8.42
CA TRP A 508 23.32 8.86 9.36
C TRP A 508 23.66 7.53 8.70
N ALA A 509 23.23 7.29 7.46
CA ALA A 509 23.62 6.09 6.73
C ALA A 509 25.13 6.06 6.44
N SER A 510 25.77 7.22 6.32
CA SER A 510 27.21 7.36 6.06
C SER A 510 28.10 7.22 7.30
N ILE A 511 27.52 7.38 8.49
CA ILE A 511 28.25 7.34 9.76
C ILE A 511 28.50 5.87 10.17
N PRO A 512 29.69 5.52 10.70
CA PRO A 512 29.94 4.21 11.29
C PRO A 512 28.86 3.83 12.30
N GLU A 513 28.43 2.57 12.26
CA GLU A 513 27.26 2.12 12.99
C GLU A 513 27.38 2.30 14.51
N ASP A 514 28.52 1.91 15.07
CA ASP A 514 28.83 2.03 16.49
C ASP A 514 28.85 3.50 16.96
N VAL A 515 29.41 4.39 16.13
CA VAL A 515 29.43 5.83 16.39
C VAL A 515 28.03 6.43 16.41
N HIS A 516 27.18 6.09 15.42
CA HIS A 516 25.80 6.56 15.39
C HIS A 516 24.98 5.98 16.56
N VAL A 517 25.14 4.70 16.88
CA VAL A 517 24.44 4.08 18.02
C VAL A 517 24.86 4.74 19.33
N GLN A 518 26.16 4.99 19.54
CA GLN A 518 26.63 5.68 20.74
C GLN A 518 26.07 7.10 20.82
N TYR A 519 26.01 7.83 19.70
CA TYR A 519 25.36 9.15 19.63
C TYR A 519 23.92 9.09 20.11
N VAL A 520 23.14 8.09 19.68
CA VAL A 520 21.75 7.90 20.12
C VAL A 520 21.67 7.51 21.60
N VAL A 521 22.60 6.71 22.12
CA VAL A 521 22.66 6.39 23.57
C VAL A 521 22.91 7.66 24.39
N ASP A 522 23.85 8.51 23.97
CA ASP A 522 24.18 9.75 24.66
C ASP A 522 22.99 10.72 24.64
N ALA A 523 22.33 10.85 23.48
CA ALA A 523 21.09 11.62 23.34
C ALA A 523 19.96 11.10 24.25
N MET A 524 19.79 9.78 24.36
CA MET A 524 18.82 9.22 25.29
C MET A 524 19.17 9.55 26.74
N ALA A 525 20.45 9.57 27.10
CA ALA A 525 20.90 9.94 28.44
C ALA A 525 20.71 11.44 28.71
N GLU A 526 20.80 12.32 27.71
CA GLU A 526 20.43 13.72 27.85
C GLU A 526 18.93 13.90 28.14
N ILE A 527 18.08 13.12 27.47
CA ILE A 527 16.62 13.21 27.59
C ILE A 527 16.12 12.55 28.87
N HIS A 528 16.62 11.36 29.21
CA HIS A 528 16.09 10.52 30.30
C HIS A 528 16.98 10.52 31.54
N GLY A 529 18.14 11.16 31.48
CA GLY A 529 19.13 11.18 32.55
C GLY A 529 20.13 10.01 32.50
N PRO A 530 21.11 10.00 33.43
CA PRO A 530 22.23 9.05 33.42
C PRO A 530 21.83 7.59 33.68
N VAL A 531 20.57 7.33 34.04
CA VAL A 531 20.01 5.98 34.17
C VAL A 531 20.16 5.18 32.86
N VAL A 532 20.15 5.85 31.70
CA VAL A 532 20.34 5.23 30.39
C VAL A 532 21.64 4.45 30.31
N TYR A 533 22.76 5.02 30.75
CA TYR A 533 24.06 4.34 30.72
C TYR A 533 24.11 3.10 31.63
N GLN A 534 23.35 3.10 32.73
CA GLN A 534 23.28 1.97 33.66
C GLN A 534 22.36 0.87 33.14
N GLN A 535 21.29 1.25 32.44
CA GLN A 535 20.26 0.32 31.96
C GLN A 535 20.55 -0.21 30.57
N TYR A 536 21.34 0.49 29.74
CA TYR A 536 21.63 0.04 28.38
C TYR A 536 22.39 -1.29 28.41
N THR A 537 21.88 -2.29 27.69
CA THR A 537 22.47 -3.65 27.71
C THR A 537 23.68 -3.79 26.78
N GLY A 538 23.94 -2.80 25.94
CA GLY A 538 24.86 -2.90 24.80
C GLY A 538 24.21 -3.51 23.55
N ALA A 539 22.99 -4.07 23.64
CA ALA A 539 22.30 -4.61 22.48
C ALA A 539 21.51 -3.52 21.74
N TYR A 540 21.70 -3.44 20.43
CA TYR A 540 21.03 -2.49 19.56
C TYR A 540 20.65 -3.13 18.21
N ASN A 541 19.74 -2.49 17.49
CA ASN A 541 19.55 -2.71 16.06
C ASN A 541 19.51 -1.36 15.35
N ARG A 542 20.39 -1.16 14.39
CA ARG A 542 20.35 -0.01 13.49
C ARG A 542 19.91 -0.48 12.11
N ARG A 543 18.96 0.22 11.51
CA ARG A 543 18.56 -0.01 10.11
C ARG A 543 18.38 1.31 9.40
N CYS A 544 19.29 1.62 8.47
CA CYS A 544 19.06 2.63 7.45
C CYS A 544 18.67 1.91 6.16
N TRP A 545 17.45 2.16 5.66
CA TRP A 545 16.89 1.43 4.52
C TRP A 545 17.64 1.67 3.21
N ILE A 546 18.32 2.82 3.07
CA ILE A 546 19.20 3.09 1.93
C ILE A 546 20.35 2.07 1.78
N LEU A 547 20.70 1.36 2.87
CA LEU A 547 21.74 0.32 2.88
C LEU A 547 21.18 -1.08 2.57
N ASP A 548 19.86 -1.24 2.45
CA ASP A 548 19.23 -2.51 2.14
C ASP A 548 19.31 -2.81 0.63
N GLN A 549 20.02 -3.86 0.25
CA GLN A 549 20.22 -4.20 -1.17
C GLN A 549 18.99 -4.76 -1.91
N TYR A 550 17.91 -5.09 -1.19
CA TYR A 550 16.69 -5.69 -1.73
C TYR A 550 15.54 -4.69 -1.82
N GLU A 551 15.55 -3.65 -0.99
CA GLU A 551 14.54 -2.59 -0.99
C GLU A 551 15.09 -1.25 -1.47
N THR A 552 16.39 -1.02 -1.29
CA THR A 552 17.18 0.16 -1.65
C THR A 552 16.78 1.48 -0.98
N ILE A 553 15.55 1.62 -0.46
CA ILE A 553 15.00 2.84 0.14
C ILE A 553 13.65 2.56 0.85
N SER A 554 13.05 3.55 1.54
CA SER A 554 11.95 3.32 2.49
C SER A 554 10.53 3.36 1.90
N TRP A 555 10.10 4.45 1.27
CA TRP A 555 8.74 4.53 0.68
C TRP A 555 8.69 5.53 -0.47
N ALA A 556 7.69 5.38 -1.34
CA ALA A 556 7.41 6.31 -2.43
C ALA A 556 6.96 7.68 -1.88
N SER A 557 7.53 8.76 -2.41
CA SER A 557 7.26 10.14 -1.98
C SER A 557 7.11 11.05 -3.21
N PRO A 558 6.11 10.80 -4.08
CA PRO A 558 5.97 11.44 -5.39
C PRO A 558 5.92 12.97 -5.32
N ASP A 559 6.61 13.62 -6.25
CA ASP A 559 6.52 15.06 -6.45
C ASP A 559 5.22 15.44 -7.18
N ILE A 560 5.00 16.76 -7.29
CA ILE A 560 3.85 17.34 -7.97
C ILE A 560 3.54 16.73 -9.35
N GLY A 561 2.27 16.43 -9.60
CA GLY A 561 1.73 15.95 -10.87
C GLY A 561 2.07 14.49 -11.18
N MET A 562 2.93 13.85 -10.38
CA MET A 562 3.33 12.46 -10.60
C MET A 562 2.20 11.48 -10.30
N ARG A 563 1.38 11.71 -9.26
CA ARG A 563 0.26 10.81 -8.96
C ARG A 563 -0.81 10.90 -10.04
N LYS A 564 -1.23 12.12 -10.40
CA LYS A 564 -2.18 12.39 -11.50
C LYS A 564 -1.71 11.78 -12.83
N SER A 565 -0.41 11.84 -13.12
CA SER A 565 0.13 11.30 -14.39
C SER A 565 0.36 9.78 -14.37
N PHE A 566 0.93 9.24 -13.29
CA PHE A 566 1.46 7.87 -13.27
C PHE A 566 0.49 6.84 -12.71
N ILE A 567 -0.47 7.21 -11.85
CA ILE A 567 -1.49 6.25 -11.39
C ILE A 567 -2.23 5.64 -12.60
N PRO A 568 -2.77 6.42 -13.56
CA PRO A 568 -3.37 5.85 -14.77
C PRO A 568 -2.42 4.97 -15.59
N ALA A 569 -1.11 5.30 -15.60
CA ALA A 569 -0.12 4.49 -16.29
C ALA A 569 0.05 3.10 -15.63
N PHE A 570 0.04 3.01 -14.31
CA PHE A 570 0.16 1.75 -13.56
C PHE A 570 -1.03 0.81 -13.69
N PHE A 571 -2.17 1.31 -14.18
CA PHE A 571 -3.37 0.54 -14.48
C PHE A 571 -3.31 -0.17 -15.85
N ASN A 572 -2.25 0.05 -16.62
CA ASN A 572 -2.03 -0.61 -17.90
C ASN A 572 -1.14 -1.84 -17.76
N THR A 573 -1.49 -2.91 -18.47
CA THR A 573 -0.62 -4.08 -18.65
C THR A 573 0.26 -3.84 -19.87
N GLU A 574 1.55 -3.61 -19.64
CA GLU A 574 2.50 -3.34 -20.74
C GLU A 574 3.40 -4.54 -20.96
N GLN A 575 3.40 -5.10 -22.17
CA GLN A 575 4.29 -6.22 -22.54
C GLN A 575 4.16 -7.42 -21.58
N GLY A 576 2.94 -7.70 -21.13
CA GLY A 576 2.64 -8.78 -20.18
C GLY A 576 3.10 -8.51 -18.74
N ILE A 577 3.47 -7.27 -18.42
CA ILE A 577 3.96 -6.85 -17.12
C ILE A 577 2.95 -5.91 -16.47
N ILE A 578 2.66 -6.16 -15.20
CA ILE A 578 1.78 -5.34 -14.35
C ILE A 578 2.63 -4.81 -13.20
N MET A 579 2.69 -3.48 -13.04
CA MET A 579 3.39 -2.85 -11.91
C MET A 579 2.47 -2.83 -10.69
N SER A 580 3.01 -3.12 -9.52
CA SER A 580 2.30 -3.12 -8.24
C SER A 580 3.26 -2.78 -7.09
N GLY A 581 2.74 -2.51 -5.90
CA GLY A 581 3.48 -1.97 -4.76
C GLY A 581 2.92 -0.63 -4.30
N GLU A 582 3.28 -0.22 -3.09
CA GLU A 582 2.73 0.98 -2.44
C GLU A 582 2.92 2.28 -3.25
N GLY A 583 4.03 2.42 -3.99
CA GLY A 583 4.25 3.54 -4.89
C GLY A 583 3.39 3.55 -6.16
N THR A 584 2.53 2.54 -6.36
CA THR A 584 1.54 2.48 -7.44
C THR A 584 0.11 2.69 -6.94
N SER A 585 -0.04 3.05 -5.67
CA SER A 585 -1.33 3.30 -5.01
C SER A 585 -1.56 4.80 -4.80
N TYR A 586 -2.73 5.12 -4.27
CA TYR A 586 -3.20 6.49 -4.00
C TYR A 586 -2.49 7.09 -2.79
N THR A 587 -2.18 6.25 -1.81
CA THR A 587 -1.35 6.60 -0.65
C THR A 587 -0.05 5.81 -0.71
N SER A 588 0.96 6.26 0.00
CA SER A 588 2.28 5.62 0.06
C SER A 588 2.71 5.48 1.52
N SER A 589 3.80 4.76 1.79
CA SER A 589 4.35 4.52 3.15
C SER A 589 3.59 3.52 4.04
N TRP A 590 2.37 3.09 3.66
CA TRP A 590 1.53 2.18 4.47
C TRP A 590 1.41 0.75 3.89
N ILE A 591 1.24 -0.24 4.77
CA ILE A 591 0.94 -1.62 4.36
C ILE A 591 -0.39 -1.68 3.59
N ALA A 592 -1.39 -0.89 4.00
CA ALA A 592 -2.68 -0.82 3.32
C ALA A 592 -2.53 -0.49 1.83
N SER A 593 -1.70 0.50 1.49
CA SER A 593 -1.37 0.88 0.11
C SER A 593 -0.72 -0.25 -0.68
N ALA A 594 0.18 -1.02 -0.06
CA ALA A 594 0.77 -2.20 -0.68
C ALA A 594 -0.29 -3.29 -0.95
N LEU A 595 -1.18 -3.55 0.01
CA LEU A 595 -2.25 -4.54 -0.14
C LEU A 595 -3.25 -4.13 -1.22
N GLU A 596 -3.70 -2.88 -1.22
CA GLU A 596 -4.57 -2.30 -2.25
C GLU A 596 -3.97 -2.52 -3.64
N SER A 597 -2.70 -2.15 -3.82
CA SER A 597 -2.03 -2.30 -5.12
C SER A 597 -1.92 -3.76 -5.56
N GLY A 598 -1.83 -4.69 -4.60
CA GLY A 598 -1.82 -6.13 -4.86
C GLY A 598 -3.18 -6.68 -5.27
N VAL A 599 -4.27 -6.14 -4.68
CA VAL A 599 -5.65 -6.40 -5.10
C VAL A 599 -5.89 -5.86 -6.50
N ARG A 600 -5.56 -4.58 -6.75
CA ARG A 600 -5.66 -3.93 -8.06
C ARG A 600 -4.93 -4.75 -9.13
N ALA A 601 -3.67 -5.13 -8.88
CA ALA A 601 -2.88 -5.91 -9.84
C ALA A 601 -3.49 -7.30 -10.14
N SER A 602 -4.12 -7.92 -9.14
CA SER A 602 -4.84 -9.18 -9.34
C SER A 602 -6.09 -8.98 -10.20
N VAL A 603 -6.88 -7.95 -9.92
CA VAL A 603 -8.04 -7.57 -10.73
C VAL A 603 -7.62 -7.26 -12.15
N GLN A 604 -6.57 -6.46 -12.34
CA GLN A 604 -6.01 -6.12 -13.64
C GLN A 604 -5.60 -7.37 -14.43
N LEU A 605 -4.92 -8.32 -13.78
CA LEU A 605 -4.53 -9.59 -14.38
C LEU A 605 -5.76 -10.42 -14.79
N LEU A 606 -6.74 -10.56 -13.90
CA LEU A 606 -7.95 -11.31 -14.18
C LEU A 606 -8.73 -10.68 -15.36
N LEU A 607 -8.83 -9.35 -15.40
CA LEU A 607 -9.46 -8.61 -16.49
C LEU A 607 -8.67 -8.74 -17.81
N GLU A 608 -7.33 -8.76 -17.77
CA GLU A 608 -6.49 -9.03 -18.94
C GLU A 608 -6.76 -10.43 -19.52
N LEU A 609 -7.07 -11.40 -18.66
CA LEU A 609 -7.43 -12.77 -19.03
C LEU A 609 -8.94 -12.95 -19.33
N GLY A 610 -9.76 -11.90 -19.20
CA GLY A 610 -11.21 -11.96 -19.39
C GLY A 610 -11.99 -12.63 -18.25
N LEU A 611 -11.37 -12.86 -17.09
CA LEU A 611 -11.94 -13.48 -15.89
C LEU A 611 -12.71 -12.44 -15.04
N VAL A 612 -13.80 -11.90 -15.60
CA VAL A 612 -14.54 -10.78 -15.00
C VAL A 612 -15.30 -11.17 -13.73
N ASP A 613 -15.85 -12.39 -13.68
CA ASP A 613 -16.58 -12.87 -12.50
C ASP A 613 -15.61 -12.99 -11.30
N GLU A 614 -14.41 -13.50 -11.54
CA GLU A 614 -13.32 -13.56 -10.57
C GLU A 614 -12.83 -12.17 -10.16
N ALA A 615 -12.63 -11.27 -11.12
CA ALA A 615 -12.22 -9.89 -10.86
C ALA A 615 -13.21 -9.16 -9.93
N LYS A 616 -14.52 -9.34 -10.16
CA LYS A 616 -15.58 -8.84 -9.28
C LYS A 616 -15.56 -9.49 -7.91
N ALA A 617 -15.37 -10.81 -7.83
CA ALA A 617 -15.31 -11.51 -6.55
C ALA A 617 -14.13 -11.03 -5.69
N VAL A 618 -12.96 -10.80 -6.30
CA VAL A 618 -11.80 -10.20 -5.64
C VAL A 618 -12.13 -8.78 -5.15
N THR A 619 -12.73 -7.97 -6.01
CA THR A 619 -13.11 -6.57 -5.70
C THR A 619 -14.13 -6.48 -4.56
N GLU A 620 -15.17 -7.31 -4.61
CA GLU A 620 -16.20 -7.40 -3.56
C GLU A 620 -15.57 -7.79 -2.22
N LYS A 621 -14.71 -8.82 -2.22
CA LYS A 621 -14.08 -9.32 -0.99
C LYS A 621 -13.15 -8.30 -0.35
N TRP A 622 -12.32 -7.65 -1.17
CA TRP A 622 -11.14 -6.92 -0.67
C TRP A 622 -11.25 -5.40 -0.76
N MET A 623 -12.25 -4.84 -1.45
CA MET A 623 -12.41 -3.39 -1.59
C MET A 623 -13.83 -2.93 -1.27
N ALA A 624 -14.83 -3.35 -2.06
CA ALA A 624 -16.16 -2.73 -2.07
C ALA A 624 -17.02 -3.03 -0.82
N ARG A 625 -16.74 -4.12 -0.08
CA ARG A 625 -17.57 -4.53 1.08
C ARG A 625 -17.58 -3.52 2.22
N TRP A 626 -16.53 -2.72 2.37
CA TRP A 626 -16.32 -1.91 3.57
C TRP A 626 -16.01 -0.43 3.29
N ILE A 627 -15.90 -0.04 2.02
CA ILE A 627 -15.86 1.35 1.60
C ILE A 627 -17.28 1.73 1.21
N ASP A 628 -17.81 2.84 1.74
CA ASP A 628 -19.10 3.35 1.30
C ASP A 628 -18.99 3.72 -0.20
N VAL A 629 -19.73 2.97 -1.03
CA VAL A 629 -19.86 3.14 -2.50
C VAL A 629 -20.98 4.11 -2.85
#